data_AF-A0A4V2MM28-F1
#
_entry.id   AF-A0A4V2MM28-F1
#
_cell.length_a   1.000
_cell.length_b   1.000
_cell.length_c   1.000
_cell.angle_alpha   90.00
_cell.angle_beta   90.00
_cell.angle_gamma   90.00
#
_symmetry.space_group_name_H-M   'P 1'
#
loop_
_entity.id
_entity.type
_entity.pdbx_description
1 polymer ?
#
loop_
_entity_poly.entity_id
_entity_poly.type
_entity_poly.pdbx_seq_one_letter_code
_entity_poly.pdbx_strand_id
1 'polypeptide(L)'
;MTENGVTRELTVREIQLRAQSRNAMIGNAQAQRDMYRQARELDEYDAKLAQEAKARRADLYKDHQEWHAAMVTIYQSAAQHGLEPKIVWPHPDDFVFDDGAQRCRIRGPISERDVPLFEWMRAERDALFVRSALWLKRPSKARCMQINIFDCLWICYDVMLPLRWQTCGNAATLLAVIRKISRRELEESTKHYAAKADTLRAQLNLPSPGKAEYKVANTIMKTVAQRLGYRSLAHLEAELGESGIAVEAYCGS
;
A
#
# COMPACT_ATOMS: atom_id res chain seq x y z
N MET A 1 -12.73 -38.97 9.34
CA MET A 1 -11.61 -39.16 10.30
C MET A 1 -11.47 -37.88 11.10
N THR A 2 -11.21 -37.94 12.41
CA THR A 2 -11.22 -36.76 13.29
C THR A 2 -9.80 -36.20 13.41
N GLU A 3 -9.56 -35.02 12.84
CA GLU A 3 -8.31 -34.27 13.03
C GLU A 3 -8.70 -32.94 13.71
N ASN A 4 -8.10 -32.64 14.87
CA ASN A 4 -8.42 -31.44 15.68
C ASN A 4 -9.91 -31.30 16.07
N GLY A 5 -10.60 -32.41 16.35
CA GLY A 5 -11.99 -32.39 16.82
C GLY A 5 -13.06 -32.17 15.75
N VAL A 6 -12.69 -32.05 14.48
CA VAL A 6 -13.62 -31.92 13.36
C VAL A 6 -13.58 -33.18 12.49
N THR A 7 -14.73 -33.80 12.27
CA THR A 7 -14.85 -34.95 11.37
C THR A 7 -14.95 -34.46 9.94
N ARG A 8 -13.87 -34.61 9.17
CA ARG A 8 -13.87 -34.38 7.72
C ARG A 8 -13.85 -35.72 6.98
N GLU A 9 -14.60 -35.79 5.88
CA GLU A 9 -14.47 -36.85 4.90
C GLU A 9 -13.17 -36.63 4.11
N LEU A 10 -12.28 -37.61 4.17
CA LEU A 10 -11.05 -37.60 3.38
C LEU A 10 -11.37 -38.16 2.00
N THR A 11 -10.81 -37.52 0.98
CA THR A 11 -10.86 -38.05 -0.38
C THR A 11 -10.08 -39.37 -0.46
N VAL A 12 -10.47 -40.26 -1.38
CA VAL A 12 -9.78 -41.55 -1.61
C VAL A 12 -8.28 -41.35 -1.86
N ARG A 13 -7.90 -40.25 -2.52
CA ARG A 13 -6.51 -39.86 -2.77
C ARG A 13 -5.75 -39.51 -1.48
N GLU A 14 -6.35 -38.76 -0.56
CA GLU A 14 -5.74 -38.45 0.74
C GLU A 14 -5.53 -39.72 1.59
N ILE A 15 -6.47 -40.66 1.53
CA ILE A 15 -6.36 -41.96 2.22
C ILE A 15 -5.20 -42.78 1.65
N GLN A 16 -5.06 -42.84 0.32
CA GLN A 16 -3.97 -43.55 -0.36
C GLN A 16 -2.59 -42.94 -0.04
N LEU A 17 -2.46 -41.61 -0.08
CA LEU A 17 -1.21 -40.92 0.24
C LEU A 17 -0.78 -41.14 1.70
N ARG A 18 -1.73 -41.08 2.66
CA ARG A 18 -1.45 -41.36 4.07
C ARG A 18 -1.02 -42.82 4.30
N ALA A 19 -1.65 -43.77 3.61
CA ALA A 19 -1.28 -45.19 3.68
C ALA A 19 0.11 -45.44 3.09
N GLN A 20 0.43 -44.84 1.93
CA GLN A 20 1.76 -44.92 1.31
C GLN A 20 2.84 -44.30 2.21
N SER A 21 2.57 -43.14 2.82
CA SER A 21 3.47 -42.49 3.77
C SER A 21 3.75 -43.36 5.01
N ARG A 22 2.70 -43.95 5.59
CA ARG A 22 2.87 -44.85 6.73
C ARG A 22 3.67 -46.10 6.37
N ASN A 23 3.41 -46.71 5.22
CA ASN A 23 4.14 -47.88 4.75
C ASN A 23 5.61 -47.57 4.43
N ALA A 24 5.90 -46.38 3.88
CA ALA A 24 7.26 -45.93 3.62
C ALA A 24 8.05 -45.72 4.93
N MET A 25 7.42 -45.14 5.96
CA MET A 25 8.03 -44.96 7.29
C MET A 25 8.33 -46.28 8.01
N ILE A 26 7.57 -47.35 7.73
CA ILE A 26 7.79 -48.69 8.29
C ILE A 26 8.90 -49.46 7.53
N GLY A 27 9.51 -48.87 6.49
CA GLY A 27 10.63 -49.47 5.76
C GLY A 27 10.22 -50.29 4.53
N ASN A 28 8.97 -50.17 4.05
CA ASN A 28 8.57 -50.83 2.82
C ASN A 28 9.27 -50.17 1.62
N ALA A 29 10.20 -50.88 0.98
CA ALA A 29 11.02 -50.39 -0.11
C ALA A 29 10.21 -49.91 -1.33
N GLN A 30 9.06 -50.53 -1.62
CA GLN A 30 8.20 -50.13 -2.73
C GLN A 30 7.50 -48.80 -2.42
N ALA A 31 6.93 -48.67 -1.21
CA ALA A 31 6.30 -47.42 -0.77
C ALA A 31 7.29 -46.26 -0.68
N GLN A 32 8.54 -46.52 -0.25
CA GLN A 32 9.61 -45.50 -0.27
C GLN A 32 9.94 -45.05 -1.69
N ARG A 33 10.12 -45.99 -2.64
CA ARG A 33 10.37 -45.66 -4.06
C ARG A 33 9.24 -44.84 -4.67
N ASP A 34 7.99 -45.19 -4.39
CA ASP A 34 6.83 -44.49 -4.93
C ASP A 34 6.71 -43.07 -4.33
N MET A 35 6.99 -42.89 -3.04
CA MET A 35 7.06 -41.55 -2.43
C MET A 35 8.19 -40.69 -3.00
N TYR A 36 9.39 -41.26 -3.19
CA TYR A 36 10.50 -40.54 -3.82
C TYR A 36 10.18 -40.13 -5.27
N ARG A 37 9.46 -40.98 -6.01
CA ARG A 37 8.99 -40.66 -7.35
C ARG A 37 8.00 -39.49 -7.32
N GLN A 38 6.99 -39.54 -6.44
CA GLN A 38 6.02 -38.45 -6.28
C GLN A 38 6.69 -37.12 -5.86
N ALA A 39 7.69 -37.17 -4.97
CA ALA A 39 8.45 -35.99 -4.57
C ALA A 39 9.21 -35.39 -5.77
N ARG A 40 9.87 -36.22 -6.60
CA ARG A 40 10.52 -35.75 -7.83
C ARG A 40 9.53 -35.16 -8.84
N GLU A 41 8.38 -35.80 -9.03
CA GLU A 41 7.33 -35.29 -9.92
C GLU A 41 6.81 -33.92 -9.45
N LEU A 42 6.70 -33.72 -8.13
CA LEU A 42 6.35 -32.41 -7.55
C LEU A 42 7.46 -31.38 -7.76
N ASP A 43 8.72 -31.73 -7.54
CA ASP A 43 9.85 -30.83 -7.78
C ASP A 43 9.93 -30.41 -9.26
N GLU A 44 9.73 -31.35 -10.19
CA GLU A 44 9.69 -31.08 -11.63
C GLU A 44 8.50 -30.19 -12.01
N TYR A 45 7.33 -30.43 -11.41
CA TYR A 45 6.15 -29.62 -11.60
C TYR A 45 6.33 -28.19 -11.07
N ASP A 46 6.90 -28.02 -9.87
CA ASP A 46 7.19 -26.72 -9.29
C ASP A 46 8.25 -25.96 -10.08
N ALA A 47 9.29 -26.65 -10.57
CA ALA A 47 10.28 -26.09 -11.48
C ALA A 47 9.63 -25.59 -12.78
N LYS A 48 8.71 -26.38 -13.35
CA LYS A 48 7.95 -25.97 -14.54
C LYS A 48 7.07 -24.76 -14.27
N LEU A 49 6.32 -24.74 -13.16
CA LEU A 49 5.52 -23.58 -12.76
C LEU A 49 6.38 -22.33 -12.55
N ALA A 50 7.55 -22.46 -11.93
CA ALA A 50 8.49 -21.36 -11.75
C ALA A 50 9.03 -20.84 -13.08
N GLN A 51 9.31 -21.74 -14.04
CA GLN A 51 9.72 -21.37 -15.39
C GLN A 51 8.61 -20.64 -16.14
N GLU A 52 7.37 -21.14 -16.09
CA GLU A 52 6.21 -20.49 -16.69
C GLU A 52 5.91 -19.13 -16.06
N ALA A 53 6.08 -19.00 -14.74
CA ALA A 53 5.94 -17.72 -14.03
C ALA A 53 7.04 -16.73 -14.44
N LYS A 54 8.28 -17.21 -14.63
CA LYS A 54 9.39 -16.39 -15.11
C LYS A 54 9.15 -15.91 -16.54
N ALA A 55 8.68 -16.79 -17.44
CA ALA A 55 8.34 -16.42 -18.82
C ALA A 55 7.23 -15.36 -18.84
N ARG A 56 6.12 -15.61 -18.13
CA ARG A 56 5.01 -14.64 -18.01
C ARG A 56 5.47 -13.27 -17.49
N ARG A 57 6.39 -13.26 -16.52
CA ARG A 57 6.95 -12.00 -15.98
C ARG A 57 7.79 -11.26 -17.03
N ALA A 58 8.60 -11.97 -17.81
CA ALA A 58 9.38 -11.37 -18.88
C ALA A 58 8.48 -10.78 -19.98
N ASP A 59 7.40 -11.49 -20.35
CA ASP A 59 6.40 -11.01 -21.31
C ASP A 59 5.73 -9.73 -20.80
N LEU A 60 5.20 -9.74 -19.57
CA LEU A 60 4.61 -8.55 -18.94
C LEU A 60 5.61 -7.40 -18.84
N TYR A 61 6.88 -7.67 -18.59
CA TYR A 61 7.91 -6.63 -18.54
C TYR A 61 8.07 -5.94 -19.90
N LYS A 62 8.13 -6.74 -20.98
CA LYS A 62 8.20 -6.25 -22.35
C LYS A 62 6.97 -5.44 -22.73
N ASP A 63 5.77 -5.92 -22.40
CA ASP A 63 4.52 -5.20 -22.65
C ASP A 63 4.52 -3.80 -21.99
N HIS A 64 5.01 -3.69 -20.75
CA HIS A 64 5.14 -2.40 -20.09
C HIS A 64 6.19 -1.48 -20.72
N GLN A 65 7.30 -2.02 -21.25
CA GLN A 65 8.28 -1.22 -21.98
C GLN A 65 7.70 -0.66 -23.28
N GLU A 66 6.96 -1.48 -24.03
CA GLU A 66 6.27 -1.07 -25.25
C GLU A 66 5.21 0.00 -24.95
N TRP A 67 4.43 -0.19 -23.89
CA TRP A 67 3.45 0.80 -23.44
C TRP A 67 4.11 2.12 -23.05
N HIS A 68 5.18 2.08 -22.26
CA HIS A 68 5.94 3.28 -21.91
C HIS A 68 6.46 4.02 -23.15
N ALA A 69 7.05 3.30 -24.11
CA ALA A 69 7.53 3.90 -25.36
C ALA A 69 6.40 4.56 -26.17
N ALA A 70 5.22 3.94 -26.21
CA ALA A 70 4.04 4.52 -26.84
C ALA A 70 3.59 5.81 -26.13
N MET A 71 3.57 5.82 -24.79
CA MET A 71 3.22 7.01 -24.02
C MET A 71 4.23 8.14 -24.25
N VAL A 72 5.53 7.86 -24.23
CA VAL A 72 6.58 8.86 -24.53
C VAL A 72 6.33 9.50 -25.90
N THR A 73 6.01 8.69 -26.91
CA THR A 73 5.75 9.16 -28.28
C THR A 73 4.53 10.09 -28.33
N ILE A 74 3.43 9.73 -27.66
CA ILE A 74 2.20 10.54 -27.60
C ILE A 74 2.49 11.90 -26.94
N TYR A 75 3.19 11.91 -25.80
CA TYR A 75 3.51 13.13 -25.07
C TYR A 75 4.49 14.03 -25.84
N GLN A 76 5.50 13.45 -26.50
CA GLN A 76 6.43 14.21 -27.33
C GLN A 76 5.73 14.83 -28.54
N SER A 77 4.82 14.10 -29.21
CA SER A 77 4.04 14.62 -30.32
C SER A 77 3.13 15.77 -29.88
N ALA A 78 2.44 15.64 -28.75
CA ALA A 78 1.60 16.71 -28.22
C ALA A 78 2.42 17.97 -27.86
N ALA A 79 3.58 17.79 -27.23
CA ALA A 79 4.50 18.87 -26.89
C ALA A 79 5.00 19.65 -28.12
N GLN A 80 5.25 18.96 -29.24
CA GLN A 80 5.64 19.62 -30.51
C GLN A 80 4.55 20.55 -31.06
N HIS A 81 3.28 20.29 -30.74
CA HIS A 81 2.15 21.11 -31.14
C HIS A 81 1.72 22.13 -30.07
N GLY A 82 2.44 22.21 -28.94
CA GLY A 82 2.08 23.07 -27.82
C GLY A 82 0.76 22.68 -27.14
N LEU A 83 0.36 21.41 -27.27
CA LEU A 83 -0.89 20.87 -26.72
C LEU A 83 -0.58 19.84 -25.63
N GLU A 84 -1.49 19.69 -24.67
CA GLU A 84 -1.47 18.52 -23.78
C GLU A 84 -2.25 17.36 -24.42
N PRO A 85 -1.79 16.10 -24.28
CA PRO A 85 -2.51 14.94 -24.79
C PRO A 85 -3.93 14.83 -24.20
N LYS A 86 -4.90 14.33 -24.98
CA LYS A 86 -6.26 14.08 -24.48
C LYS A 86 -6.37 12.82 -23.60
N ILE A 87 -5.47 11.85 -23.76
CA ILE A 87 -5.40 10.61 -22.97
C ILE A 87 -4.07 10.63 -22.22
N VAL A 88 -4.14 10.73 -20.89
CA VAL A 88 -3.03 11.20 -20.02
C VAL A 88 -2.62 10.19 -18.94
N TRP A 89 -3.00 8.92 -19.10
CA TRP A 89 -2.79 7.90 -18.08
C TRP A 89 -2.34 6.56 -18.67
N PRO A 90 -1.32 5.93 -18.05
CA PRO A 90 -0.34 6.54 -17.15
C PRO A 90 0.55 7.55 -17.89
N HIS A 91 1.11 8.52 -17.16
CA HIS A 91 2.14 9.38 -17.75
C HIS A 91 3.45 8.59 -17.91
N PRO A 92 4.31 8.89 -18.88
CA PRO A 92 5.62 8.24 -19.03
C PRO A 92 6.44 8.17 -17.74
N ASP A 93 6.57 9.28 -17.02
CA ASP A 93 7.29 9.36 -15.73
C ASP A 93 6.73 8.49 -14.60
N ASP A 94 5.51 7.95 -14.76
CA ASP A 94 4.89 7.10 -13.75
C ASP A 94 5.38 5.64 -13.82
N PHE A 95 6.06 5.25 -14.91
CA PHE A 95 6.67 3.92 -15.05
C PHE A 95 7.98 3.80 -14.27
N VAL A 96 8.09 2.78 -13.43
CA VAL A 96 9.32 2.45 -12.70
C VAL A 96 9.79 1.07 -13.12
N PHE A 97 10.89 1.03 -13.86
CA PHE A 97 11.51 -0.20 -14.32
C PHE A 97 12.63 -0.65 -13.36
N ASP A 98 12.63 -1.94 -13.06
CA ASP A 98 13.74 -2.66 -12.42
C ASP A 98 14.22 -3.71 -13.44
N ASP A 99 15.24 -3.34 -14.22
CA ASP A 99 15.80 -4.19 -15.28
C ASP A 99 16.42 -5.47 -14.72
N GLY A 100 17.08 -5.38 -13.56
CA GLY A 100 17.70 -6.54 -12.90
C GLY A 100 16.66 -7.57 -12.48
N ALA A 101 15.49 -7.10 -12.02
CA ALA A 101 14.37 -7.94 -11.69
C ALA A 101 13.42 -8.20 -12.88
N GLN A 102 13.54 -7.55 -14.03
CA GLN A 102 12.49 -7.56 -15.06
C GLN A 102 11.10 -7.30 -14.45
N ARG A 103 10.97 -6.20 -13.70
CA ARG A 103 9.70 -5.77 -13.10
C ARG A 103 9.41 -4.34 -13.48
N CYS A 104 8.16 -4.05 -13.81
CA CYS A 104 7.66 -2.70 -13.94
C CYS A 104 6.61 -2.44 -12.86
N ARG A 105 6.66 -1.26 -12.24
CA ARG A 105 5.60 -0.72 -11.40
C ARG A 105 5.13 0.59 -11.99
N ILE A 106 3.82 0.73 -12.19
CA ILE A 106 3.20 2.02 -12.57
C ILE A 106 2.74 2.72 -11.29
N ARG A 107 3.08 4.00 -11.15
CA ARG A 107 2.59 4.89 -10.07
C ARG A 107 1.34 5.62 -10.55
N GLY A 108 0.44 5.96 -9.65
CA GLY A 108 -0.74 6.72 -10.07
C GLY A 108 -1.77 5.92 -10.87
N PRO A 109 -2.74 6.63 -11.49
CA PRO A 109 -3.83 6.00 -12.21
C PRO A 109 -3.35 5.40 -13.53
N ILE A 110 -3.85 4.20 -13.82
CA ILE A 110 -3.57 3.46 -15.06
C ILE A 110 -4.62 3.83 -16.12
N SER A 111 -5.80 4.24 -15.66
CA SER A 111 -6.91 4.68 -16.49
C SER A 111 -7.61 5.90 -15.91
N GLU A 112 -8.44 6.56 -16.71
CA GLU A 112 -9.27 7.68 -16.26
C GLU A 112 -10.20 7.30 -15.10
N ARG A 113 -10.65 6.03 -15.05
CA ARG A 113 -11.52 5.52 -13.98
C ARG A 113 -10.83 5.51 -12.61
N ASP A 114 -9.50 5.44 -12.59
CA ASP A 114 -8.72 5.40 -11.36
C ASP A 114 -8.46 6.80 -10.80
N VAL A 115 -8.60 7.85 -11.63
CA VAL A 115 -8.29 9.24 -11.26
C VAL A 115 -8.96 9.67 -9.96
N PRO A 116 -10.28 9.44 -9.75
CA PRO A 116 -10.92 9.89 -8.51
C PRO A 116 -10.30 9.25 -7.25
N LEU A 117 -9.83 7.99 -7.34
CA LEU A 117 -9.13 7.33 -6.22
C LEU A 117 -7.81 8.04 -5.90
N PHE A 118 -7.03 8.40 -6.91
CA PHE A 118 -5.76 9.09 -6.70
C PHE A 118 -5.94 10.55 -6.28
N GLU A 119 -7.03 11.21 -6.68
CA GLU A 119 -7.41 12.52 -6.15
C GLU A 119 -7.79 12.45 -4.67
N TRP A 120 -8.52 11.41 -4.26
CA TRP A 120 -8.78 11.14 -2.84
C TRP A 120 -7.47 10.92 -2.07
N MET A 121 -6.59 10.04 -2.55
CA MET A 121 -5.27 9.80 -1.94
C MET A 121 -4.44 11.07 -1.82
N ARG A 122 -4.50 11.95 -2.83
CA ARG A 122 -3.81 13.24 -2.80
C ARG A 122 -4.39 14.17 -1.73
N ALA A 123 -5.71 14.24 -1.61
CA ALA A 123 -6.37 15.05 -0.58
C ALA A 123 -6.03 14.56 0.84
N GLU A 124 -6.04 13.24 1.07
CA GLU A 124 -5.58 12.62 2.33
C GLU A 124 -4.12 12.97 2.63
N ARG A 125 -3.24 12.83 1.63
CA ARG A 125 -1.82 13.18 1.76
C ARG A 125 -1.64 14.64 2.14
N ASP A 126 -2.35 15.55 1.49
CA ASP A 126 -2.29 16.99 1.78
C ASP A 126 -2.77 17.30 3.21
N ALA A 127 -3.87 16.68 3.65
CA ALA A 127 -4.39 16.83 5.02
C ALA A 127 -3.36 16.34 6.06
N LEU A 128 -2.77 15.17 5.86
CA LEU A 128 -1.76 14.58 6.74
C LEU A 128 -0.45 15.39 6.77
N PHE A 129 -0.03 15.92 5.62
CA PHE A 129 1.17 16.76 5.53
C PHE A 129 1.01 18.07 6.33
N VAL A 130 -0.11 18.78 6.15
CA VAL A 130 -0.39 20.01 6.90
C VAL A 130 -0.52 19.72 8.40
N ARG A 131 -1.15 18.60 8.77
CA ARG A 131 -1.27 18.13 10.16
C ARG A 131 0.10 17.84 10.79
N SER A 132 1.03 17.27 10.03
CA SER A 132 2.42 17.06 10.46
C SER A 132 3.12 18.39 10.72
N ALA A 133 2.84 19.41 9.91
CA ALA A 133 3.41 20.73 10.12
C ALA A 133 2.80 21.48 11.33
N LEU A 134 1.51 21.30 11.63
CA LEU A 134 0.88 21.76 12.87
C LEU A 134 1.56 21.14 14.10
N TRP A 135 1.92 19.87 14.02
CA TRP A 135 2.66 19.18 15.09
C TRP A 135 4.02 19.85 15.35
N LEU A 136 4.77 20.17 14.30
CA LEU A 136 6.07 20.87 14.41
C LEU A 136 5.97 22.24 15.07
N LYS A 137 4.83 22.94 14.95
CA LYS A 137 4.61 24.26 15.56
C LYS A 137 4.24 24.21 17.05
N ARG A 138 3.98 23.03 17.63
CA ARG A 138 3.62 22.93 19.06
C ARG A 138 4.80 23.28 19.97
N PRO A 139 4.61 24.11 21.00
CA PRO A 139 5.61 24.35 22.03
C PRO A 139 5.64 23.17 23.02
N SER A 140 6.57 22.23 22.85
CA SER A 140 6.83 21.17 23.85
C SER A 140 8.31 20.79 23.89
N LYS A 141 8.79 20.48 25.10
CA LYS A 141 10.17 20.04 25.40
C LYS A 141 10.50 18.63 24.88
N ALA A 142 9.54 17.87 24.36
CA ALA A 142 9.75 16.54 23.77
C ALA A 142 10.18 16.57 22.28
N ARG A 143 10.87 17.63 21.86
CA ARG A 143 11.14 17.95 20.44
C ARG A 143 12.26 17.15 19.76
N CYS A 144 12.89 16.20 20.44
CA CYS A 144 13.98 15.43 19.82
C CYS A 144 13.47 14.07 19.31
N MET A 145 13.42 13.95 17.98
CA MET A 145 13.58 12.68 17.24
C MET A 145 12.42 11.68 17.25
N GLN A 146 11.16 12.12 17.33
CA GLN A 146 10.04 11.21 17.11
C GLN A 146 9.42 11.47 15.74
N ILE A 147 9.60 10.52 14.82
CA ILE A 147 8.84 10.44 13.56
C ILE A 147 7.36 10.35 13.95
N ASN A 148 6.58 11.36 13.56
CA ASN A 148 5.14 11.34 13.82
C ASN A 148 4.49 10.28 12.92
N ILE A 149 3.46 9.59 13.41
CA ILE A 149 2.65 8.69 12.56
C ILE A 149 2.16 9.41 11.30
N PHE A 150 1.81 10.69 11.41
CA PHE A 150 1.37 11.48 10.26
C PHE A 150 2.48 11.63 9.22
N ASP A 151 3.74 11.76 9.65
CA ASP A 151 4.91 11.80 8.76
C ASP A 151 5.02 10.51 7.93
N CYS A 152 4.91 9.36 8.59
CA CYS A 152 4.92 8.07 7.90
C CYS A 152 3.75 7.94 6.91
N LEU A 153 2.54 8.30 7.33
CA LEU A 153 1.34 8.10 6.54
C LEU A 153 1.30 8.99 5.30
N TRP A 154 1.63 10.29 5.41
CA TRP A 154 1.61 11.16 4.25
C TRP A 154 2.69 10.77 3.25
N ILE A 155 3.87 10.32 3.70
CA ILE A 155 4.93 9.79 2.81
C ILE A 155 4.43 8.55 2.07
N CYS A 156 3.76 7.62 2.76
CA CYS A 156 3.18 6.43 2.13
C CYS A 156 2.18 6.79 1.02
N TYR A 157 1.29 7.76 1.24
CA TYR A 157 0.41 8.23 0.18
C TYR A 157 1.20 8.92 -0.95
N ASP A 158 2.16 9.79 -0.62
CA ASP A 158 2.94 10.54 -1.61
C ASP A 158 3.68 9.62 -2.57
N VAL A 159 4.29 8.53 -2.10
CA VAL A 159 5.00 7.56 -2.97
C VAL A 159 4.08 6.72 -3.87
N MET A 160 2.78 6.70 -3.60
CA MET A 160 1.77 6.05 -4.43
C MET A 160 1.23 6.97 -5.53
N LEU A 161 1.30 8.28 -5.34
CA LEU A 161 0.83 9.28 -6.30
C LEU A 161 1.72 9.33 -7.56
N PRO A 162 1.18 9.82 -8.70
CA PRO A 162 1.97 10.16 -9.89
C PRO A 162 3.16 11.05 -9.54
N LEU A 163 4.30 10.90 -10.21
CA LEU A 163 5.54 11.63 -9.85
C LEU A 163 5.31 13.15 -9.78
N ARG A 164 4.56 13.68 -10.77
CA ARG A 164 4.17 15.10 -10.86
C ARG A 164 3.28 15.60 -9.72
N TRP A 165 2.66 14.71 -8.96
CA TRP A 165 1.83 15.04 -7.80
C TRP A 165 2.57 14.80 -6.47
N GLN A 166 3.77 14.25 -6.50
CA GLN A 166 4.56 13.99 -5.31
C GLN A 166 5.16 15.28 -4.75
N THR A 167 5.31 15.32 -3.43
CA THR A 167 5.86 16.45 -2.69
C THR A 167 7.08 16.09 -1.86
N CYS A 168 7.38 14.80 -1.66
CA CYS A 168 8.55 14.34 -0.92
C CYS A 168 9.85 14.97 -1.41
N GLY A 169 10.04 15.06 -2.74
CA GLY A 169 11.24 15.65 -3.34
C GLY A 169 11.47 17.12 -2.97
N ASN A 170 10.40 17.85 -2.63
CA ASN A 170 10.42 19.26 -2.24
C ASN A 170 9.99 19.48 -0.77
N ALA A 171 9.91 18.42 0.03
CA ALA A 171 9.32 18.48 1.37
C ALA A 171 10.06 19.47 2.29
N ALA A 172 11.39 19.56 2.20
CA ALA A 172 12.16 20.52 2.99
C ALA A 172 11.78 21.98 2.67
N THR A 173 11.63 22.31 1.38
CA THR A 173 11.20 23.63 0.92
C THR A 173 9.77 23.92 1.36
N LEU A 174 8.86 22.95 1.21
CA LEU A 174 7.47 23.08 1.63
C LEU A 174 7.35 23.28 3.15
N LEU A 175 8.12 22.53 3.95
CA LEU A 175 8.17 22.70 5.40
C LEU A 175 8.74 24.08 5.79
N ALA A 176 9.72 24.59 5.05
CA ALA A 176 10.26 25.93 5.27
C ALA A 176 9.22 27.03 4.97
N VAL A 177 8.41 26.86 3.92
CA VAL A 177 7.27 27.73 3.64
C VAL A 177 6.24 27.64 4.76
N ILE A 178 5.87 26.43 5.17
CA ILE A 178 4.87 26.21 6.23
C ILE A 178 5.29 26.80 7.58
N ARG A 179 6.59 26.84 7.89
CA ARG A 179 7.08 27.53 9.09
C ARG A 179 6.65 29.00 9.14
N LYS A 180 6.47 29.65 7.99
CA LYS A 180 6.02 31.05 7.89
C LYS A 180 4.50 31.23 7.99
N ILE A 181 3.73 30.17 7.76
CA ILE A 181 2.26 30.18 7.84
C ILE A 181 1.83 30.22 9.32
N SER A 182 0.78 30.96 9.65
CA SER A 182 0.25 30.99 11.02
C SER A 182 -0.37 29.65 11.41
N ARG A 183 -0.46 29.38 12.72
CA ARG A 183 -1.11 28.15 13.21
C ARG A 183 -2.57 28.07 12.76
N ARG A 184 -3.29 29.19 12.81
CA ARG A 184 -4.70 29.28 12.43
C ARG A 184 -4.92 28.94 10.96
N GLU A 185 -4.12 29.50 10.06
CA GLU A 185 -4.19 29.21 8.62
C GLU A 185 -3.92 27.73 8.33
N LEU A 186 -3.02 27.10 9.07
CA LEU A 186 -2.77 25.66 8.95
C LEU A 186 -3.94 24.81 9.44
N GLU A 187 -4.59 25.20 10.55
CA GLU A 187 -5.81 24.54 11.04
C GLU A 187 -6.96 24.65 10.03
N GLU A 188 -7.14 25.83 9.42
CA GLU A 188 -8.12 26.05 8.35
C GLU A 188 -7.79 25.20 7.10
N SER A 189 -6.52 25.13 6.72
CA SER A 189 -6.05 24.31 5.59
C SER A 189 -6.25 22.81 5.84
N THR A 190 -5.93 22.31 7.04
CA THR A 190 -6.19 20.90 7.41
C THR A 190 -7.66 20.56 7.29
N LYS A 191 -8.56 21.42 7.80
CA LYS A 191 -10.01 21.22 7.69
C LYS A 191 -10.48 21.20 6.23
N HIS A 192 -9.95 22.10 5.41
CA HIS A 192 -10.27 22.15 3.98
C HIS A 192 -9.89 20.85 3.26
N TYR A 193 -8.65 20.37 3.44
CA TYR A 193 -8.20 19.14 2.78
C TYR A 193 -8.91 17.90 3.33
N ALA A 194 -9.19 17.82 4.63
CA ALA A 194 -9.96 16.74 5.22
C ALA A 194 -11.37 16.67 4.64
N ALA A 195 -12.11 17.79 4.62
CA ALA A 195 -13.46 17.83 4.05
C ALA A 195 -13.49 17.46 2.55
N LYS A 196 -12.44 17.85 1.80
CA LYS A 196 -12.27 17.44 0.41
C LYS A 196 -12.06 15.93 0.30
N ALA A 197 -11.21 15.35 1.15
CA ALA A 197 -10.97 13.91 1.17
C ALA A 197 -12.25 13.13 1.51
N ASP A 198 -13.03 13.57 2.51
CA ASP A 198 -14.29 12.95 2.89
C ASP A 198 -15.33 13.00 1.75
N THR A 199 -15.41 14.14 1.06
CA THR A 199 -16.29 14.30 -0.12
C THR A 199 -15.92 13.31 -1.22
N LEU A 200 -14.64 13.18 -1.55
CA LEU A 200 -14.15 12.25 -2.57
C LEU A 200 -14.34 10.79 -2.15
N ARG A 201 -14.12 10.50 -0.86
CA ARG A 201 -14.34 9.17 -0.27
C ARG A 201 -15.79 8.71 -0.44
N ALA A 202 -16.73 9.60 -0.14
CA ALA A 202 -18.16 9.34 -0.29
C ALA A 202 -18.55 9.10 -1.76
N GLN A 203 -18.04 9.89 -2.69
CA GLN A 203 -18.28 9.71 -4.14
C GLN A 203 -17.78 8.35 -4.65
N LEU A 204 -16.67 7.87 -4.11
CA LEU A 204 -16.06 6.59 -4.46
C LEU A 204 -16.72 5.38 -3.77
N ASN A 205 -17.67 5.60 -2.86
CA ASN A 205 -18.24 4.57 -1.99
C ASN A 205 -17.15 3.76 -1.25
N LEU A 206 -16.03 4.38 -0.90
CA LEU A 206 -15.00 3.70 -0.14
C LEU A 206 -15.55 3.39 1.25
N PRO A 207 -15.43 2.13 1.73
CA PRO A 207 -15.97 1.76 3.02
C PRO A 207 -15.36 2.65 4.09
N SER A 208 -16.16 3.25 4.98
CA SER A 208 -15.62 3.91 6.16
C SER A 208 -14.69 2.92 6.89
N PRO A 209 -13.57 3.37 7.46
CA PRO A 209 -12.69 2.47 8.19
C PRO A 209 -13.51 1.71 9.24
N GLY A 210 -13.60 0.39 9.11
CA GLY A 210 -14.41 -0.41 10.00
C GLY A 210 -13.69 -0.72 11.31
N LYS A 211 -14.44 -1.29 12.26
CA LYS A 211 -13.87 -1.75 13.55
C LYS A 211 -12.75 -2.78 13.36
N ALA A 212 -12.78 -3.57 12.28
CA ALA A 212 -11.76 -4.58 11.97
C ALA A 212 -10.46 -3.92 11.48
N GLU A 213 -10.56 -2.96 10.57
CA GLU A 213 -9.45 -2.16 10.07
C GLU A 213 -8.83 -1.34 11.19
N TYR A 214 -9.65 -0.77 12.07
CA TYR A 214 -9.18 -0.07 13.27
C TYR A 214 -8.48 -1.01 14.25
N LYS A 215 -8.95 -2.26 14.41
CA LYS A 215 -8.29 -3.27 15.25
C LYS A 215 -6.94 -3.70 14.68
N VAL A 216 -6.84 -3.84 13.36
CA VAL A 216 -5.58 -4.12 12.66
C VAL A 216 -4.63 -2.93 12.78
N ALA A 217 -5.11 -1.72 12.52
CA ALA A 217 -4.36 -0.49 12.71
C ALA A 217 -3.88 -0.37 14.16
N ASN A 218 -4.74 -0.61 15.16
CA ASN A 218 -4.35 -0.64 16.56
C ASN A 218 -3.26 -1.68 16.83
N THR A 219 -3.38 -2.88 16.25
CA THR A 219 -2.40 -3.95 16.46
C THR A 219 -1.03 -3.59 15.91
N ILE A 220 -1.00 -3.03 14.69
CA ILE A 220 0.23 -2.57 14.02
C ILE A 220 0.81 -1.35 14.75
N MET A 221 -0.05 -0.40 15.13
CA MET A 221 0.32 0.87 15.71
C MET A 221 0.61 0.82 17.21
N LYS A 222 0.19 -0.24 17.92
CA LYS A 222 0.38 -0.37 19.38
C LYS A 222 1.85 -0.21 19.77
N THR A 223 2.75 -0.89 19.05
CA THR A 223 4.18 -0.83 19.33
C THR A 223 4.75 0.57 19.09
N VAL A 224 4.26 1.26 18.06
CA VAL A 224 4.67 2.64 17.76
C VAL A 224 4.12 3.60 18.80
N ALA A 225 2.83 3.52 19.14
CA ALA A 225 2.18 4.33 20.16
C ALA A 225 2.87 4.18 21.53
N GLN A 226 3.20 2.95 21.94
CA GLN A 226 3.93 2.68 23.17
C GLN A 226 5.35 3.25 23.18
N ARG A 227 6.08 3.16 22.06
CA ARG A 227 7.40 3.80 21.92
C ARG A 227 7.33 5.32 22.00
N LEU A 228 6.21 5.91 21.61
CA LEU A 228 5.94 7.35 21.69
C LEU A 228 5.37 7.77 23.05
N GLY A 229 5.26 6.85 24.03
CA GLY A 229 4.76 7.13 25.38
C GLY A 229 3.24 7.04 25.54
N TYR A 230 2.52 6.63 24.50
CA TYR A 230 1.07 6.45 24.53
C TYR A 230 0.68 5.01 24.88
N ARG A 231 -0.47 4.83 25.52
CA ARG A 231 -0.92 3.53 26.04
C ARG A 231 -1.54 2.65 24.95
N SER A 232 -2.15 3.28 23.95
CA SER A 232 -2.85 2.68 22.82
C SER A 232 -3.02 3.70 21.68
N LEU A 233 -3.48 3.25 20.50
CA LEU A 233 -3.87 4.18 19.43
C LEU A 233 -4.98 5.11 19.90
N ALA A 234 -5.97 4.61 20.64
CA ALA A 234 -7.06 5.42 21.19
C ALA A 234 -6.56 6.49 22.18
N HIS A 235 -5.54 6.19 23.00
CA HIS A 235 -4.92 7.20 23.88
C HIS A 235 -4.18 8.27 23.06
N LEU A 236 -3.47 7.87 22.00
CA LEU A 236 -2.85 8.80 21.06
C LEU A 236 -3.91 9.69 20.38
N GLU A 237 -5.02 9.11 19.91
CA GLU A 237 -6.11 9.85 19.26
C GLU A 237 -6.84 10.81 20.22
N ALA A 238 -7.07 10.41 21.47
CA ALA A 238 -7.67 11.26 22.50
C ALA A 238 -6.80 12.48 22.82
N GLU A 239 -5.49 12.27 23.03
CA GLU A 239 -4.51 13.35 23.25
C GLU A 239 -4.41 14.31 22.04
N LEU A 240 -4.57 13.76 20.83
CA LEU A 240 -4.64 14.56 19.60
C LEU A 240 -5.96 15.34 19.49
N GLY A 241 -7.08 14.74 19.91
CA GLY A 241 -8.42 15.34 19.95
C GLY A 241 -8.53 16.52 20.92
N GLU A 242 -8.00 16.37 22.14
CA GLU A 242 -7.94 17.47 23.14
C GLU A 242 -7.08 18.64 22.67
N SER A 243 -6.15 18.38 21.75
CA SER A 243 -5.31 19.42 21.15
C SER A 243 -5.98 20.21 20.02
N GLY A 244 -7.29 20.02 19.79
CA GLY A 244 -8.05 20.69 18.73
C GLY A 244 -7.84 20.12 17.32
N ILE A 245 -7.14 18.98 17.21
CA ILE A 245 -7.07 18.24 15.96
C ILE A 245 -8.20 17.22 16.03
N ALA A 246 -9.30 17.47 15.32
CA ALA A 246 -10.35 16.47 15.16
C ALA A 246 -9.72 15.19 14.59
N VAL A 247 -9.56 14.19 15.45
CA VAL A 247 -9.48 12.81 15.02
C VAL A 247 -10.93 12.38 15.13
N GLU A 248 -11.68 12.49 14.04
CA GLU A 248 -12.94 11.76 14.00
C GLU A 248 -12.57 10.32 14.27
N ALA A 249 -13.03 9.83 15.42
CA ALA A 249 -12.74 8.49 15.86
C ALA A 249 -13.14 7.57 14.71
N TYR A 250 -12.21 6.73 14.28
CA TYR A 250 -12.37 5.67 13.29
C TYR A 250 -13.48 4.64 13.66
N CYS A 251 -14.28 4.92 14.68
CA CYS A 251 -15.43 4.15 15.10
C CYS A 251 -16.68 4.99 14.82
N GLY A 252 -17.33 4.72 13.68
CA GLY A 252 -18.72 5.13 13.47
C GLY A 252 -19.59 4.65 14.64
N SER A 253 -20.36 5.59 15.19
CA SER A 253 -21.56 5.34 15.99
C SER A 253 -22.62 4.64 15.14
#